data_AF-A0AA96PXR8-F1
#
_entry.id   AF-A0AA96PXR8-F1
#
_cell.length_a   1.000
_cell.length_b   1.000
_cell.length_c   1.000
_cell.angle_alpha   90.00
_cell.angle_beta   90.00
_cell.angle_gamma   90.00
#
_symmetry.space_group_name_H-M   'P 1'
#
loop_
_entity.id
_entity.type
_entity.pdbx_description
1 polymer ?
#
loop_
_entity_poly.entity_id
_entity_poly.type
_entity_poly.pdbx_seq_one_letter_code
_entity_poly.pdbx_strand_id
1 'polypeptide(L)'
;MAQLVNDKATPVLFGGKTIYLDNDLDLSGTQWTPIGNGDNFVRHFAGTFDGQHHKIMNLYHHYTGDELVRNGLFGVVSDGGTLKNLLVIDADIASNDGSLLAGILADWVNGGTVENCYTSGKIENNVGSKFVGGLIGQCTWSTQVKGCGSDATVISTESNEDDVDTVGGLIGQWENSADSSSITDCWFGGSVSCNNIYSAVGGILGANFENFSGNKPGVIIKNCIVATKNITGAEPGNITWITAVVNTHVTDCIWPDTPPDGVTLDEETYPDNKGNYLAVAKLVVDWDAGTAGADPTFDQSSCGTAVSNFTSADVLAGLQTNAGAGVEWVAGIGHPTFVWDDNNIPADYTAVDAAIARATALDSSLYTNYSAVEDSINSVDRAKSKAQQTEVDAMAKAIEDAIAALQYKDADYTKVDAAIAKANALNKDNYKDFTGVEAAVNAVVRDKNITEQSEVDAMAKAIEDAIAVLQYKDADYTKVDAAIAKANALNKNDYKDFSGVEAAVKAVVRGKNITEQSEVDKMAKTIEDAIAALEKKICQYQTGNIR
;
A
#
# COMPACT_ATOMS: atom_id res chain seq x y z
N MET A 1 4.64 17.21 -34.94
CA MET A 1 6.03 17.70 -34.99
C MET A 1 6.89 16.91 -35.95
N ALA A 2 6.96 15.57 -35.84
CA ALA A 2 7.75 14.72 -36.74
C ALA A 2 7.57 15.04 -38.24
N GLN A 3 6.33 15.20 -38.71
CA GLN A 3 6.03 15.58 -40.10
C GLN A 3 6.71 16.89 -40.54
N LEU A 4 6.77 17.90 -39.66
CA LEU A 4 7.34 19.21 -39.99
C LEU A 4 8.88 19.16 -40.03
N VAL A 5 9.50 18.43 -39.09
CA VAL A 5 10.97 18.29 -39.06
C VAL A 5 11.45 17.44 -40.24
N ASN A 6 10.68 16.40 -40.59
CA ASN A 6 11.07 15.40 -41.59
C ASN A 6 10.71 15.79 -43.03
N ASP A 7 10.09 16.97 -43.25
CA ASP A 7 9.74 17.43 -44.59
C ASP A 7 11.00 17.53 -45.48
N LYS A 8 10.95 16.93 -46.66
CA LYS A 8 12.12 16.83 -47.56
C LYS A 8 12.38 18.13 -48.34
N ALA A 9 11.38 18.99 -48.52
CA ALA A 9 11.50 20.20 -49.30
C ALA A 9 11.76 21.42 -48.39
N THR A 10 11.06 21.50 -47.27
CA THR A 10 11.09 22.63 -46.34
C THR A 10 11.06 22.15 -44.88
N PRO A 11 12.14 21.52 -44.38
CA PRO A 11 12.19 21.06 -43.00
C PRO A 11 12.11 22.23 -42.01
N VAL A 12 11.29 22.07 -40.98
CA VAL A 12 11.18 23.03 -39.87
C VAL A 12 11.99 22.53 -38.69
N LEU A 13 13.16 23.13 -38.45
CA LEU A 13 14.11 22.68 -37.41
C LEU A 13 13.79 23.22 -36.01
N PHE A 14 12.88 24.19 -35.90
CA PHE A 14 12.50 24.85 -34.65
C PHE A 14 13.59 25.65 -33.92
N GLY A 15 14.67 26.04 -34.61
CA GLY A 15 15.73 26.90 -34.06
C GLY A 15 15.20 28.13 -33.30
N GLY A 16 15.57 28.25 -32.03
CA GLY A 16 15.16 29.35 -31.14
C GLY A 16 13.67 29.36 -30.78
N LYS A 17 12.95 28.25 -30.97
CA LYS A 17 11.55 28.06 -30.58
C LYS A 17 11.45 27.06 -29.45
N THR A 18 10.47 27.28 -28.57
CA THR A 18 10.10 26.32 -27.53
C THR A 18 8.77 25.66 -27.88
N ILE A 19 8.74 24.34 -27.78
CA ILE A 19 7.57 23.49 -27.91
C ILE A 19 7.28 22.96 -26.51
N TYR A 20 6.04 23.11 -26.05
CA TYR A 20 5.59 22.61 -24.76
C TYR A 20 4.72 21.38 -24.95
N LEU A 21 4.90 20.40 -24.06
CA LEU A 21 3.91 19.35 -23.85
C LEU A 21 2.96 19.82 -22.74
N ASP A 22 1.68 20.00 -23.05
CA ASP A 22 0.69 20.54 -22.09
C ASP A 22 -0.04 19.44 -21.29
N ASN A 23 0.05 18.19 -21.74
CA ASN A 23 -0.61 17.03 -21.13
C ASN A 23 0.20 15.77 -21.43
N ASP A 24 0.01 14.75 -20.60
CA ASP A 24 0.52 13.41 -20.89
C ASP A 24 -0.04 12.91 -22.24
N LEU A 25 0.79 12.20 -22.99
CA LEU A 25 0.48 11.68 -24.31
C LEU A 25 0.65 10.16 -24.33
N ASP A 26 -0.38 9.43 -24.75
CA ASP A 26 -0.31 7.99 -25.00
C ASP A 26 -0.14 7.73 -26.51
N LEU A 27 0.92 7.02 -26.89
CA LEU A 27 1.22 6.64 -28.26
C LEU A 27 0.79 5.20 -28.61
N SER A 28 0.05 4.54 -27.72
CA SER A 28 -0.38 3.15 -27.89
C SER A 28 -1.11 2.91 -29.22
N GLY A 29 -0.87 1.74 -29.81
CA GLY A 29 -1.47 1.32 -31.07
C GLY A 29 -0.92 2.00 -32.33
N THR A 30 0.16 2.78 -32.22
CA THR A 30 0.76 3.50 -33.36
C THR A 30 2.25 3.18 -33.50
N GLN A 31 2.68 2.82 -34.72
CA GLN A 31 4.11 2.77 -35.07
C GLN A 31 4.68 4.18 -35.12
N TRP A 32 5.66 4.47 -34.26
CA TRP A 32 6.23 5.80 -34.14
C TRP A 32 7.11 6.18 -35.33
N THR A 33 7.03 7.45 -35.72
CA THR A 33 7.98 8.09 -36.65
C THR A 33 8.81 9.11 -35.88
N PRO A 34 10.14 8.91 -35.79
CA PRO A 34 11.03 9.81 -35.06
C PRO A 34 10.96 11.26 -35.51
N ILE A 35 11.14 12.17 -34.56
CA ILE A 35 11.31 13.59 -34.82
C ILE A 35 12.75 13.84 -35.25
N GLY A 36 12.96 14.14 -36.53
CA GLY A 36 14.28 14.37 -37.11
C GLY A 36 14.90 13.10 -37.67
N ASN A 37 14.58 12.76 -38.92
CA ASN A 37 15.04 11.54 -39.60
C ASN A 37 16.17 11.76 -40.61
N GLY A 38 16.91 12.87 -40.50
CA GLY A 38 18.07 13.16 -41.33
C GLY A 38 19.39 12.95 -40.59
N ASP A 39 20.21 13.98 -40.66
CA ASP A 39 21.53 14.07 -40.06
C ASP A 39 21.65 15.39 -39.29
N ASN A 40 22.83 15.68 -38.74
CA ASN A 40 23.08 16.89 -37.95
C ASN A 40 23.07 18.21 -38.77
N PHE A 41 22.89 18.16 -40.10
CA PHE A 41 22.79 19.31 -40.99
C PHE A 41 21.39 19.51 -41.58
N VAL A 42 20.64 18.43 -41.85
CA VAL A 42 19.30 18.48 -42.44
C VAL A 42 18.31 17.60 -41.71
N ARG A 43 17.05 18.06 -41.58
CA ARG A 43 15.96 17.32 -40.92
C ARG A 43 16.33 16.82 -39.52
N HIS A 44 16.91 17.70 -38.71
CA HIS A 44 17.14 17.51 -37.28
C HIS A 44 16.26 18.46 -36.47
N PHE A 45 16.11 18.16 -35.18
CA PHE A 45 15.52 19.08 -34.22
C PHE A 45 16.59 20.00 -33.61
N ALA A 46 16.33 21.31 -33.62
CA ALA A 46 17.20 22.35 -33.05
C ALA A 46 16.42 23.37 -32.18
N GLY A 47 15.20 23.01 -31.77
CA GLY A 47 14.41 23.82 -30.84
C GLY A 47 14.55 23.35 -29.39
N THR A 48 13.78 23.95 -28.49
CA THR A 48 13.59 23.44 -27.14
C THR A 48 12.29 22.66 -27.08
N PHE A 49 12.33 21.38 -26.71
CA PHE A 49 11.16 20.60 -26.34
C PHE A 49 11.10 20.52 -24.81
N ASP A 50 10.16 21.24 -24.21
CA ASP A 50 9.92 21.26 -22.77
C ASP A 50 8.70 20.40 -22.46
N GLY A 51 8.95 19.23 -21.88
CA GLY A 51 7.90 18.31 -21.47
C GLY A 51 7.12 18.80 -20.26
N GLN A 52 7.60 19.79 -19.51
CA GLN A 52 6.98 20.26 -18.25
C GLN A 52 6.68 19.13 -17.25
N HIS A 53 7.51 18.08 -17.27
CA HIS A 53 7.38 16.82 -16.54
C HIS A 53 6.14 15.98 -16.91
N HIS A 54 5.55 16.22 -18.08
CA HIS A 54 4.56 15.32 -18.67
C HIS A 54 5.18 14.05 -19.24
N LYS A 55 4.33 13.02 -19.33
CA LYS A 55 4.68 11.68 -19.82
C LYS A 55 4.35 11.53 -21.30
N ILE A 56 5.22 10.85 -22.04
CA ILE A 56 4.91 10.24 -23.33
C ILE A 56 5.00 8.73 -23.12
N MET A 57 3.87 8.04 -23.22
CA MET A 57 3.73 6.63 -22.88
C MET A 57 3.63 5.75 -24.12
N ASN A 58 4.06 4.48 -23.99
CA ASN A 58 3.84 3.43 -24.99
C ASN A 58 4.46 3.77 -26.36
N LEU A 59 5.66 4.34 -26.35
CA LEU A 59 6.42 4.62 -27.57
C LEU A 59 6.79 3.29 -28.25
N TYR A 60 6.14 2.96 -29.36
CA TYR A 60 6.36 1.72 -30.08
C TYR A 60 7.08 1.95 -31.42
N HIS A 61 8.22 1.28 -31.64
CA HIS A 61 8.94 1.35 -32.91
C HIS A 61 9.60 0.02 -33.29
N HIS A 62 8.94 -0.76 -34.16
CA HIS A 62 9.48 -2.01 -34.71
C HIS A 62 9.56 -1.91 -36.25
N TYR A 63 10.49 -1.13 -36.78
CA TYR A 63 10.64 -1.01 -38.24
C TYR A 63 11.36 -2.24 -38.82
N THR A 64 10.84 -2.77 -39.93
CA THR A 64 11.35 -3.99 -40.57
C THR A 64 11.68 -3.80 -42.06
N GLY A 65 11.74 -2.55 -42.52
CA GLY A 65 12.16 -2.24 -43.89
C GLY A 65 13.68 -2.17 -44.02
N ASP A 66 14.15 -2.14 -45.27
CA ASP A 66 15.59 -2.10 -45.59
C ASP A 66 16.17 -0.68 -45.60
N GLU A 67 15.36 0.35 -45.31
CA GLU A 67 15.81 1.74 -45.28
C GLU A 67 16.54 2.05 -43.96
N LEU A 68 17.56 2.91 -44.02
CA LEU A 68 18.16 3.48 -42.82
C LEU A 68 17.13 4.39 -42.16
N VAL A 69 16.72 4.05 -40.93
CA VAL A 69 15.74 4.82 -40.16
C VAL A 69 16.32 5.31 -38.84
N ARG A 70 15.51 6.06 -38.12
CA ARG A 70 15.75 6.46 -36.74
C ARG A 70 14.75 5.70 -35.87
N ASN A 71 15.04 5.52 -34.60
CA ASN A 71 14.34 4.62 -33.69
C ASN A 71 13.64 5.36 -32.56
N GLY A 72 14.36 6.26 -31.88
CA GLY A 72 13.88 6.97 -30.70
C GLY A 72 12.71 7.94 -30.92
N LEU A 73 12.25 8.55 -29.82
CA LEU A 73 11.27 9.63 -29.88
C LEU A 73 11.77 10.74 -30.82
N PHE A 74 13.03 11.15 -30.63
CA PHE A 74 13.79 11.98 -31.55
C PHE A 74 14.82 11.13 -32.30
N GLY A 75 14.96 11.36 -33.60
CA GLY A 75 16.05 10.73 -34.34
C GLY A 75 17.34 11.51 -34.17
N VAL A 76 17.33 12.79 -34.55
CA VAL A 76 18.50 13.66 -34.44
C VAL A 76 18.14 14.98 -33.78
N VAL A 77 18.87 15.28 -32.70
CA VAL A 77 18.90 16.59 -32.05
C VAL A 77 20.27 17.20 -32.31
N SER A 78 20.33 18.37 -32.95
CA SER A 78 21.58 19.04 -33.29
C SER A 78 21.79 20.31 -32.46
N ASP A 79 22.82 21.08 -32.80
CA ASP A 79 23.23 22.30 -32.09
C ASP A 79 22.06 23.29 -31.96
N GLY A 80 21.90 23.86 -30.76
CA GLY A 80 20.75 24.66 -30.36
C GLY A 80 19.51 23.87 -29.93
N GLY A 81 19.52 22.54 -30.09
CA GLY A 81 18.47 21.65 -29.62
C GLY A 81 18.52 21.41 -28.10
N THR A 82 17.36 21.41 -27.45
CA THR A 82 17.21 21.09 -26.03
C THR A 82 16.01 20.18 -25.83
N LEU A 83 16.20 19.05 -25.16
CA LEU A 83 15.12 18.20 -24.66
C LEU A 83 15.10 18.33 -23.14
N LYS A 84 13.95 18.69 -22.55
CA LYS A 84 13.90 18.87 -21.11
C LYS A 84 12.60 18.51 -20.44
N ASN A 85 12.69 18.17 -19.16
CA ASN A 85 11.56 17.92 -18.27
C ASN A 85 10.58 16.92 -18.91
N LEU A 86 11.08 15.80 -19.43
CA LEU A 86 10.27 14.89 -20.24
C LEU A 86 10.45 13.44 -19.79
N LEU A 87 9.34 12.74 -19.62
CA LEU A 87 9.35 11.33 -19.22
C LEU A 87 8.82 10.48 -20.38
N VAL A 88 9.64 9.59 -20.93
CA VAL A 88 9.22 8.61 -21.93
C VAL A 88 9.06 7.26 -21.24
N ILE A 89 7.82 6.82 -21.09
CA ILE A 89 7.45 5.68 -20.24
C ILE A 89 7.01 4.51 -21.10
N ASP A 90 7.42 3.30 -20.72
CA ASP A 90 6.99 2.04 -21.34
C ASP A 90 7.24 2.01 -22.86
N ALA A 91 8.43 2.44 -23.28
CA ALA A 91 8.84 2.32 -24.66
C ALA A 91 9.05 0.84 -25.05
N ASP A 92 8.81 0.50 -26.31
CA ASP A 92 9.13 -0.79 -26.92
C ASP A 92 9.72 -0.54 -28.31
N ILE A 93 11.05 -0.52 -28.37
CA ILE A 93 11.82 -0.21 -29.57
C ILE A 93 12.64 -1.43 -29.99
N ALA A 94 12.50 -1.84 -31.26
CA ALA A 94 13.34 -2.83 -31.91
C ALA A 94 14.07 -2.17 -33.08
N SER A 95 15.37 -1.93 -32.91
CA SER A 95 16.27 -1.35 -33.91
C SER A 95 16.80 -2.45 -34.81
N ASN A 96 15.98 -2.89 -35.76
CA ASN A 96 16.32 -3.95 -36.72
C ASN A 96 16.85 -3.39 -38.07
N ASP A 97 17.23 -2.12 -38.09
CA ASP A 97 17.60 -1.40 -39.31
C ASP A 97 19.13 -1.21 -39.45
N GLY A 98 19.57 -0.61 -40.56
CA GLY A 98 21.00 -0.38 -40.86
C GLY A 98 21.63 0.85 -40.18
N SER A 99 20.87 1.66 -39.44
CA SER A 99 21.38 2.78 -38.63
C SER A 99 22.39 2.28 -37.61
N LEU A 100 23.38 3.09 -37.25
CA LEU A 100 24.26 2.78 -36.13
C LEU A 100 23.65 3.17 -34.78
N LEU A 101 22.57 3.96 -34.76
CA LEU A 101 22.18 4.75 -33.60
C LEU A 101 20.80 4.31 -33.10
N ALA A 102 20.69 4.00 -31.81
CA ALA A 102 19.44 3.61 -31.20
C ALA A 102 19.36 4.08 -29.74
N GLY A 103 18.43 4.99 -29.44
CA GLY A 103 18.12 5.40 -28.08
C GLY A 103 16.64 5.66 -27.89
N ILE A 104 16.12 5.49 -26.67
CA ILE A 104 14.67 5.67 -26.42
C ILE A 104 14.25 7.14 -26.61
N LEU A 105 14.97 8.06 -25.96
CA LEU A 105 14.67 9.48 -26.06
C LEU A 105 15.20 10.06 -27.39
N ALA A 106 16.45 9.77 -27.72
CA ALA A 106 17.07 10.24 -28.95
C ALA A 106 18.08 9.23 -29.51
N ASP A 107 18.15 9.06 -30.83
CA ASP A 107 19.24 8.25 -31.39
C ASP A 107 20.56 9.03 -31.39
N TRP A 108 20.54 10.30 -31.79
CA TRP A 108 21.72 11.14 -31.88
C TRP A 108 21.50 12.52 -31.28
N VAL A 109 22.38 12.91 -30.36
CA VAL A 109 22.48 14.29 -29.85
C VAL A 109 23.85 14.88 -30.17
N ASN A 110 23.89 15.86 -31.07
CA ASN A 110 25.10 16.55 -31.53
C ASN A 110 25.11 18.02 -31.09
N GLY A 111 25.86 18.34 -30.03
CA GLY A 111 25.93 19.70 -29.47
C GLY A 111 24.66 20.17 -28.76
N GLY A 112 23.69 19.28 -28.51
CA GLY A 112 22.42 19.60 -27.86
C GLY A 112 22.45 19.46 -26.33
N THR A 113 21.35 19.82 -25.67
CA THR A 113 21.18 19.66 -24.22
C THR A 113 20.03 18.71 -23.91
N VAL A 114 20.23 17.79 -22.98
CA VAL A 114 19.19 16.92 -22.44
C VAL A 114 19.17 17.08 -20.93
N GLU A 115 18.09 17.62 -20.37
CA GLU A 115 18.00 17.94 -18.94
C GLU A 115 16.71 17.45 -18.29
N ASN A 116 16.79 16.84 -17.10
CA ASN A 116 15.60 16.38 -16.35
C ASN A 116 14.70 15.43 -17.17
N CYS A 117 15.32 14.50 -17.90
CA CYS A 117 14.60 13.53 -18.73
C CYS A 117 14.70 12.13 -18.13
N TYR A 118 13.64 11.35 -18.32
CA TYR A 118 13.57 9.96 -17.85
C TYR A 118 13.06 9.02 -18.94
N THR A 119 13.59 7.80 -18.99
CA THR A 119 13.16 6.74 -19.90
C THR A 119 12.89 5.41 -19.18
N SER A 120 11.84 4.69 -19.58
CA SER A 120 11.60 3.30 -19.18
C SER A 120 11.08 2.46 -20.35
N GLY A 121 10.94 1.16 -20.12
CA GLY A 121 10.52 0.19 -21.13
C GLY A 121 11.72 -0.59 -21.67
N LYS A 122 11.75 -0.84 -22.98
CA LYS A 122 12.71 -1.71 -23.65
C LYS A 122 13.22 -1.09 -24.94
N ILE A 123 14.53 -1.26 -25.16
CA ILE A 123 15.18 -1.05 -26.46
C ILE A 123 16.05 -2.27 -26.79
N GLU A 124 15.92 -2.79 -28.00
CA GLU A 124 16.64 -3.96 -28.47
C GLU A 124 17.29 -3.72 -29.84
N ASN A 125 18.56 -4.11 -29.97
CA ASN A 125 19.23 -4.33 -31.25
C ASN A 125 19.42 -5.83 -31.50
N ASN A 126 19.23 -6.27 -32.74
CA ASN A 126 19.51 -7.63 -33.17
C ASN A 126 20.25 -7.74 -34.52
N VAL A 127 20.69 -6.61 -35.10
CA VAL A 127 21.40 -6.60 -36.39
C VAL A 127 22.51 -5.57 -36.45
N GLY A 128 23.66 -6.01 -36.95
CA GLY A 128 24.77 -5.14 -37.29
C GLY A 128 25.36 -4.40 -36.09
N SER A 129 26.31 -3.50 -36.35
CA SER A 129 26.92 -2.67 -35.31
C SER A 129 25.99 -1.52 -34.88
N LYS A 130 25.79 -1.34 -33.57
CA LYS A 130 24.97 -0.29 -32.96
C LYS A 130 25.57 0.36 -31.73
N PHE A 131 25.21 1.62 -31.55
CA PHE A 131 25.36 2.39 -30.32
C PHE A 131 23.99 2.44 -29.65
N VAL A 132 23.77 1.51 -28.73
CA VAL A 132 22.47 1.31 -28.07
C VAL A 132 22.52 1.94 -26.69
N GLY A 133 21.62 2.89 -26.43
CA GLY A 133 21.49 3.52 -25.12
C GLY A 133 20.07 3.50 -24.61
N GLY A 134 19.89 3.25 -23.31
CA GLY A 134 18.56 3.33 -22.70
C GLY A 134 17.95 4.73 -22.75
N LEU A 135 18.75 5.78 -22.87
CA LEU A 135 18.31 7.17 -23.04
C LEU A 135 18.68 7.69 -24.44
N ILE A 136 19.97 7.66 -24.80
CA ILE A 136 20.50 8.21 -26.05
C ILE A 136 21.40 7.19 -26.75
N GLY A 137 21.25 6.97 -28.05
CA GLY A 137 22.15 6.07 -28.80
C GLY A 137 23.58 6.61 -28.83
N GLN A 138 23.75 7.82 -29.37
CA GLN A 138 25.05 8.48 -29.48
C GLN A 138 25.00 9.96 -29.07
N CYS A 139 26.02 10.38 -28.33
CA CYS A 139 26.31 11.78 -28.08
C CYS A 139 27.59 12.21 -28.80
N THR A 140 27.62 13.46 -29.28
CA THR A 140 28.80 14.04 -29.92
C THR A 140 28.95 15.53 -29.62
N TRP A 141 30.15 16.09 -29.82
CA TRP A 141 30.39 17.53 -29.68
C TRP A 141 30.06 18.03 -28.27
N SER A 142 29.69 19.31 -28.12
CA SER A 142 29.35 20.01 -26.88
C SER A 142 28.07 19.53 -26.19
N THR A 143 27.58 18.31 -26.48
CA THR A 143 26.37 17.76 -25.86
C THR A 143 26.49 17.73 -24.34
N GLN A 144 25.39 18.07 -23.66
CA GLN A 144 25.29 18.04 -22.20
C GLN A 144 24.06 17.24 -21.79
N VAL A 145 24.27 16.19 -21.00
CA VAL A 145 23.21 15.36 -20.42
C VAL A 145 23.24 15.54 -18.92
N LYS A 146 22.13 16.02 -18.34
CA LYS A 146 22.12 16.44 -16.94
C LYS A 146 20.83 16.11 -16.22
N GLY A 147 20.92 15.58 -15.00
CA GLY A 147 19.72 15.32 -14.21
C GLY A 147 18.84 14.28 -14.87
N CYS A 148 19.40 13.27 -15.57
CA CYS A 148 18.60 12.30 -16.33
C CYS A 148 18.62 10.92 -15.69
N GLY A 149 17.53 10.17 -15.85
CA GLY A 149 17.37 8.82 -15.30
C GLY A 149 16.93 7.82 -16.36
N SER A 150 17.20 6.53 -16.15
CA SER A 150 16.60 5.46 -16.96
C SER A 150 16.48 4.14 -16.22
N ASP A 151 15.31 3.50 -16.35
CA ASP A 151 15.05 2.11 -15.96
C ASP A 151 14.91 1.19 -17.18
N ALA A 152 15.32 1.66 -18.35
CA ALA A 152 15.19 0.89 -19.57
C ALA A 152 15.89 -0.48 -19.49
N THR A 153 15.25 -1.48 -20.09
CA THR A 153 15.88 -2.75 -20.45
C THR A 153 16.57 -2.57 -21.80
N VAL A 154 17.91 -2.58 -21.79
CA VAL A 154 18.76 -2.34 -22.96
C VAL A 154 19.35 -3.67 -23.42
N ILE A 155 19.02 -4.09 -24.63
CA ILE A 155 19.39 -5.41 -25.15
C ILE A 155 20.16 -5.27 -26.46
N SER A 156 21.31 -5.92 -26.54
CA SER A 156 21.95 -6.27 -27.80
C SER A 156 22.01 -7.79 -27.92
N THR A 157 21.30 -8.34 -28.91
CA THR A 157 21.35 -9.77 -29.22
C THR A 157 22.30 -10.11 -30.37
N GLU A 158 22.88 -9.10 -31.02
CA GLU A 158 23.90 -9.31 -32.05
C GLU A 158 25.09 -10.06 -31.45
N SER A 159 25.60 -11.04 -32.19
CA SER A 159 26.64 -11.96 -31.75
C SER A 159 27.68 -12.24 -32.82
N ASN A 160 27.48 -11.72 -34.04
CA ASN A 160 28.44 -11.79 -35.11
C ASN A 160 29.74 -11.09 -34.71
N GLU A 161 30.88 -11.76 -34.89
CA GLU A 161 32.20 -11.22 -34.54
C GLU A 161 32.57 -9.98 -35.38
N ASP A 162 31.98 -9.84 -36.58
CA ASP A 162 32.21 -8.70 -37.48
C ASP A 162 31.38 -7.46 -37.12
N ASP A 163 30.39 -7.60 -36.22
CA ASP A 163 29.47 -6.54 -35.81
C ASP A 163 29.62 -6.25 -34.32
N VAL A 164 30.15 -5.08 -33.96
CA VAL A 164 30.48 -4.75 -32.57
C VAL A 164 29.61 -3.60 -32.08
N ASP A 165 28.78 -3.91 -31.08
CA ASP A 165 27.94 -2.93 -30.43
C ASP A 165 28.70 -2.18 -29.33
N THR A 166 28.22 -0.99 -29.05
CA THR A 166 28.53 -0.29 -27.80
C THR A 166 27.22 -0.05 -27.07
N VAL A 167 27.10 -0.63 -25.88
CA VAL A 167 25.83 -0.70 -25.15
C VAL A 167 25.95 0.05 -23.83
N GLY A 168 25.08 1.04 -23.64
CA GLY A 168 25.03 1.85 -22.44
C GLY A 168 23.67 1.83 -21.77
N GLY A 169 23.65 1.81 -20.43
CA GLY A 169 22.41 1.98 -19.67
C GLY A 169 21.75 3.33 -19.97
N LEU A 170 22.53 4.42 -20.07
CA LEU A 170 22.03 5.72 -20.56
C LEU A 170 22.45 6.00 -21.99
N ILE A 171 23.75 5.98 -22.28
CA ILE A 171 24.29 6.41 -23.56
C ILE A 171 25.09 5.29 -24.19
N GLY A 172 24.78 4.91 -25.43
CA GLY A 172 25.55 3.88 -26.15
C GLY A 172 27.00 4.31 -26.34
N GLN A 173 27.25 5.30 -27.19
CA GLN A 173 28.61 5.77 -27.48
C GLN A 173 28.74 7.29 -27.45
N TRP A 174 29.95 7.76 -27.13
CA TRP A 174 30.33 9.15 -27.30
C TRP A 174 31.53 9.30 -28.22
N GLU A 175 31.46 10.25 -29.16
CA GLU A 175 32.56 10.60 -30.05
C GLU A 175 32.71 12.11 -30.25
N ASN A 176 33.91 12.56 -30.65
CA ASN A 176 34.16 13.94 -31.07
C ASN A 176 33.77 14.97 -29.99
N SER A 177 34.15 14.71 -28.73
CA SER A 177 33.86 15.63 -27.62
C SER A 177 34.43 17.04 -27.83
N ALA A 178 33.83 17.98 -27.12
CA ALA A 178 34.29 19.35 -26.91
C ALA A 178 34.46 19.60 -25.41
N ASP A 179 35.04 20.73 -25.02
CA ASP A 179 35.38 21.00 -23.60
C ASP A 179 34.16 20.98 -22.65
N SER A 180 32.96 21.22 -23.19
CA SER A 180 31.71 21.22 -22.43
C SER A 180 30.95 19.88 -22.49
N SER A 181 31.51 18.83 -23.10
CA SER A 181 30.87 17.51 -23.19
C SER A 181 30.70 16.91 -21.80
N SER A 182 29.46 16.66 -21.38
CA SER A 182 29.22 16.16 -20.02
C SER A 182 28.01 15.23 -19.86
N ILE A 183 28.15 14.30 -18.91
CA ILE A 183 27.10 13.49 -18.31
C ILE A 183 27.16 13.76 -16.80
N THR A 184 26.23 14.55 -16.27
CA THR A 184 26.31 15.03 -14.89
C THR A 184 25.01 14.79 -14.14
N ASP A 185 25.08 14.34 -12.90
CA ASP A 185 23.90 14.11 -12.10
C ASP A 185 22.91 13.17 -12.81
N CYS A 186 23.34 11.98 -13.22
CA CYS A 186 22.48 11.04 -13.93
C CYS A 186 22.43 9.68 -13.21
N TRP A 187 21.37 8.92 -13.41
CA TRP A 187 21.24 7.60 -12.82
C TRP A 187 20.74 6.53 -13.78
N PHE A 188 21.18 5.29 -13.59
CA PHE A 188 20.68 4.12 -14.30
C PHE A 188 20.24 3.04 -13.31
N GLY A 189 18.97 2.63 -13.38
CA GLY A 189 18.34 1.61 -12.52
C GLY A 189 17.82 0.38 -13.29
N GLY A 190 17.92 0.40 -14.62
CA GLY A 190 17.38 -0.65 -15.49
C GLY A 190 18.21 -1.92 -15.59
N SER A 191 18.25 -2.51 -16.78
CA SER A 191 19.10 -3.67 -17.07
C SER A 191 19.79 -3.55 -18.43
N VAL A 192 20.95 -4.18 -18.56
CA VAL A 192 21.71 -4.27 -19.81
C VAL A 192 22.10 -5.71 -20.07
N SER A 193 21.93 -6.19 -21.30
CA SER A 193 22.43 -7.49 -21.75
C SER A 193 23.04 -7.39 -23.15
N CYS A 194 24.23 -7.95 -23.36
CA CYS A 194 24.93 -7.92 -24.64
C CYS A 194 25.48 -9.30 -25.03
N ASN A 195 25.12 -9.83 -26.21
CA ASN A 195 25.53 -11.16 -26.65
C ASN A 195 26.88 -11.20 -27.39
N ASN A 196 27.38 -10.06 -27.83
CA ASN A 196 28.65 -9.98 -28.55
C ASN A 196 29.84 -9.89 -27.56
N ILE A 197 30.87 -10.70 -27.80
CA ILE A 197 32.05 -10.84 -26.93
C ILE A 197 33.08 -9.71 -27.08
N TYR A 198 32.97 -8.87 -28.10
CA TYR A 198 33.86 -7.74 -28.36
C TYR A 198 33.24 -6.39 -27.99
N SER A 199 31.95 -6.39 -27.64
CA SER A 199 31.20 -5.17 -27.38
C SER A 199 31.57 -4.55 -26.04
N ALA A 200 31.67 -3.22 -26.01
CA ALA A 200 31.85 -2.47 -24.79
C ALA A 200 30.49 -2.22 -24.12
N VAL A 201 30.42 -2.51 -22.82
CA VAL A 201 29.17 -2.40 -22.05
C VAL A 201 29.40 -1.49 -20.83
N GLY A 202 28.52 -0.51 -20.64
CA GLY A 202 28.61 0.46 -19.54
C GLY A 202 27.26 0.75 -18.92
N GLY A 203 27.18 0.93 -17.60
CA GLY A 203 25.93 1.31 -16.95
C GLY A 203 25.51 2.77 -17.20
N ILE A 204 26.47 3.70 -17.35
CA ILE A 204 26.17 5.09 -17.73
C ILE A 204 26.44 5.29 -19.23
N LEU A 205 27.68 5.08 -19.66
CA LEU A 205 28.12 5.26 -21.04
C LEU A 205 28.85 4.00 -21.49
N GLY A 206 28.41 3.37 -22.57
CA GLY A 206 29.05 2.16 -23.10
C GLY A 206 30.53 2.37 -23.40
N ALA A 207 30.84 3.31 -24.30
CA ALA A 207 32.21 3.73 -24.54
C ALA A 207 32.34 5.18 -25.02
N ASN A 208 33.49 5.79 -24.74
CA ASN A 208 33.93 7.01 -25.39
C ASN A 208 35.19 6.72 -26.22
N PHE A 209 35.06 6.89 -27.53
CA PHE A 209 36.16 6.80 -28.47
C PHE A 209 36.48 8.20 -29.00
N GLU A 210 37.68 8.65 -28.67
CA GLU A 210 38.23 9.92 -29.14
C GLU A 210 39.38 9.65 -30.09
N ASN A 211 39.68 10.62 -30.97
CA ASN A 211 40.81 10.63 -31.92
C ASN A 211 40.50 10.27 -33.40
N PHE A 212 39.23 10.08 -33.79
CA PHE A 212 38.85 10.01 -35.21
C PHE A 212 39.12 11.32 -35.99
N SER A 213 39.11 12.47 -35.29
CA SER A 213 39.27 13.80 -35.89
C SER A 213 40.29 14.69 -35.14
N GLY A 214 41.30 14.08 -34.52
CA GLY A 214 42.33 14.74 -33.69
C GLY A 214 42.09 14.56 -32.19
N ASN A 215 43.07 14.95 -31.37
CA ASN A 215 43.02 14.75 -29.91
C ASN A 215 41.90 15.60 -29.28
N LYS A 216 40.82 14.93 -28.85
CA LYS A 216 39.63 15.55 -28.21
C LYS A 216 39.75 15.51 -26.69
N PRO A 217 39.10 16.41 -25.95
CA PRO A 217 39.25 16.50 -24.49
C PRO A 217 38.69 15.29 -23.73
N GLY A 218 37.74 14.54 -24.30
CA GLY A 218 37.00 13.49 -23.60
C GLY A 218 35.71 14.04 -22.96
N VAL A 219 34.99 13.17 -22.26
CA VAL A 219 33.68 13.49 -21.66
C VAL A 219 33.80 13.61 -20.15
N ILE A 220 33.22 14.66 -19.58
CA ILE A 220 33.09 14.82 -18.13
C ILE A 220 31.94 13.95 -17.64
N ILE A 221 32.21 12.98 -16.78
CA ILE A 221 31.19 12.17 -16.12
C ILE A 221 31.25 12.45 -14.62
N LYS A 222 30.20 13.04 -14.07
CA LYS A 222 30.22 13.49 -12.67
C LYS A 222 28.94 13.18 -11.94
N ASN A 223 29.05 12.75 -10.68
CA ASN A 223 27.91 12.58 -9.78
C ASN A 223 26.83 11.65 -10.36
N CYS A 224 27.25 10.60 -11.07
CA CYS A 224 26.36 9.63 -11.70
C CYS A 224 26.28 8.34 -10.88
N ILE A 225 25.12 7.69 -10.88
CA ILE A 225 24.86 6.48 -10.09
C ILE A 225 24.35 5.34 -10.96
N VAL A 226 24.94 4.17 -10.83
CA VAL A 226 24.38 2.92 -11.34
C VAL A 226 23.80 2.16 -10.15
N ALA A 227 22.48 2.14 -10.06
CA ALA A 227 21.72 1.62 -8.93
C ALA A 227 21.25 0.17 -9.14
N THR A 228 21.71 -0.47 -10.21
CA THR A 228 21.35 -1.84 -10.60
C THR A 228 22.57 -2.73 -10.70
N LYS A 229 22.41 -4.01 -10.34
CA LYS A 229 23.41 -5.04 -10.64
C LYS A 229 23.13 -5.77 -11.96
N ASN A 230 21.99 -5.50 -12.60
CA ASN A 230 21.50 -6.28 -13.75
C ASN A 230 22.17 -5.86 -15.08
N ILE A 231 23.50 -5.89 -15.11
CA ILE A 231 24.32 -5.63 -16.29
C ILE A 231 25.08 -6.92 -16.59
N THR A 232 24.77 -7.55 -17.71
CA THR A 232 25.37 -8.82 -18.13
C THR A 232 25.84 -8.75 -19.58
N GLY A 233 26.76 -9.64 -19.94
CA GLY A 233 27.34 -9.71 -21.26
C GLY A 233 27.97 -11.07 -21.51
N ALA A 234 28.12 -11.41 -22.79
CA ALA A 234 28.81 -12.64 -23.20
C ALA A 234 30.27 -12.65 -22.77
N GLU A 235 30.91 -11.47 -22.73
CA GLU A 235 32.24 -11.26 -22.17
C GLU A 235 32.16 -10.34 -20.93
N PRO A 236 32.09 -10.90 -19.70
CA PRO A 236 32.03 -10.12 -18.47
C PRO A 236 33.19 -9.14 -18.27
N GLY A 237 34.36 -9.42 -18.86
CA GLY A 237 35.53 -8.53 -18.78
C GLY A 237 35.34 -7.18 -19.49
N ASN A 238 34.42 -7.09 -20.46
CA ASN A 238 34.15 -5.86 -21.20
C ASN A 238 33.09 -4.97 -20.53
N ILE A 239 32.55 -5.40 -19.39
CA ILE A 239 31.54 -4.67 -18.65
C ILE A 239 32.20 -3.68 -17.70
N THR A 240 31.71 -2.44 -17.75
CA THR A 240 32.04 -1.40 -16.79
C THR A 240 30.79 -0.93 -16.05
N TRP A 241 30.92 -0.53 -14.78
CA TRP A 241 29.78 0.07 -14.08
C TRP A 241 29.45 1.45 -14.66
N ILE A 242 30.44 2.33 -14.80
CA ILE A 242 30.21 3.68 -15.31
C ILE A 242 30.49 3.73 -16.80
N THR A 243 31.74 3.48 -17.22
CA THR A 243 32.13 3.63 -18.62
C THR A 243 33.53 3.10 -18.96
N ALA A 244 33.79 2.88 -20.26
CA ALA A 244 35.12 2.76 -20.86
C ALA A 244 35.46 4.01 -21.71
N VAL A 245 36.57 4.70 -21.47
CA VAL A 245 36.87 6.00 -22.12
C VAL A 245 38.36 6.16 -22.48
N VAL A 246 38.64 6.84 -23.60
CA VAL A 246 40.03 7.18 -23.99
C VAL A 246 40.64 8.25 -23.07
N ASN A 247 39.88 9.31 -22.80
CA ASN A 247 40.30 10.42 -21.94
C ASN A 247 39.39 10.52 -20.71
N THR A 248 39.93 10.21 -19.54
CA THR A 248 39.17 10.03 -18.30
C THR A 248 38.93 11.34 -17.55
N HIS A 249 37.66 11.72 -17.40
CA HIS A 249 37.20 12.80 -16.50
C HIS A 249 36.00 12.34 -15.67
N VAL A 250 36.16 11.21 -14.97
CA VAL A 250 35.10 10.61 -14.15
C VAL A 250 35.33 10.96 -12.69
N THR A 251 34.32 11.49 -12.00
CA THR A 251 34.40 11.87 -10.58
C THR A 251 33.07 11.69 -9.86
N ASP A 252 33.11 11.48 -8.55
CA ASP A 252 31.94 11.45 -7.67
C ASP A 252 30.84 10.44 -8.07
N CYS A 253 31.18 9.41 -8.85
CA CYS A 253 30.20 8.42 -9.30
C CYS A 253 29.97 7.33 -8.23
N ILE A 254 28.84 6.64 -8.31
CA ILE A 254 28.46 5.59 -7.37
C ILE A 254 28.06 4.34 -8.14
N TRP A 255 28.54 3.18 -7.73
CA TRP A 255 28.28 1.92 -8.43
C TRP A 255 28.17 0.72 -7.45
N PRO A 256 27.69 -0.44 -7.91
CA PRO A 256 27.61 -1.62 -7.07
C PRO A 256 28.97 -2.19 -6.65
N ASP A 257 29.02 -2.73 -5.43
CA ASP A 257 30.22 -3.35 -4.87
C ASP A 257 30.49 -4.78 -5.33
N THR A 258 29.55 -5.40 -6.04
CA THR A 258 29.70 -6.75 -6.61
C THR A 258 28.98 -6.86 -7.95
N PRO A 259 29.41 -7.77 -8.84
CA PRO A 259 28.66 -8.13 -10.03
C PRO A 259 27.31 -8.78 -9.68
N PRO A 260 26.41 -8.98 -10.66
CA PRO A 260 25.17 -9.73 -10.45
C PRO A 260 25.41 -11.16 -9.98
N ASP A 261 24.43 -11.69 -9.24
CA ASP A 261 24.49 -13.05 -8.69
C ASP A 261 24.73 -14.09 -9.80
N GLY A 262 25.70 -14.98 -9.57
CA GLY A 262 26.06 -16.04 -10.52
C GLY A 262 27.09 -15.63 -11.58
N VAL A 263 27.49 -14.35 -11.64
CA VAL A 263 28.65 -13.93 -12.44
C VAL A 263 29.91 -14.00 -11.59
N THR A 264 30.91 -14.74 -12.08
CA THR A 264 32.26 -14.79 -11.51
C THR A 264 33.25 -14.32 -12.56
N LEU A 265 34.05 -13.31 -12.23
CA LEU A 265 35.21 -12.95 -13.03
C LEU A 265 36.42 -13.74 -12.52
N ASP A 266 37.00 -14.54 -13.40
CA ASP A 266 38.23 -15.27 -13.11
C ASP A 266 39.39 -14.28 -12.92
N GLU A 267 40.03 -14.31 -11.75
CA GLU A 267 41.13 -13.41 -11.42
C GLU A 267 42.42 -13.75 -12.20
N GLU A 268 42.54 -14.95 -12.77
CA GLU A 268 43.66 -15.27 -13.68
C GLU A 268 43.49 -14.54 -15.02
N THR A 269 42.25 -14.47 -15.53
CA THR A 269 41.91 -13.78 -16.78
C THR A 269 41.78 -12.27 -16.59
N TYR A 270 41.20 -11.81 -15.46
CA TYR A 270 40.92 -10.41 -15.14
C TYR A 270 41.53 -10.02 -13.78
N PRO A 271 42.87 -9.93 -13.66
CA PRO A 271 43.53 -9.66 -12.39
C PRO A 271 43.21 -8.27 -11.81
N ASP A 272 42.98 -7.28 -12.66
CA ASP A 272 42.73 -5.89 -12.24
C ASP A 272 41.32 -5.68 -11.68
N ASN A 273 40.40 -6.57 -12.06
CA ASN A 273 38.99 -6.57 -11.69
C ASN A 273 38.73 -7.08 -10.27
N LYS A 274 39.64 -7.88 -9.69
CA LYS A 274 39.54 -8.45 -8.33
C LYS A 274 38.16 -9.09 -8.05
N GLY A 275 37.67 -9.86 -9.03
CA GLY A 275 36.36 -10.53 -8.96
C GLY A 275 35.13 -9.63 -9.18
N ASN A 276 35.30 -8.36 -9.59
CA ASN A 276 34.21 -7.42 -9.88
C ASN A 276 34.35 -6.80 -11.29
N TYR A 277 33.35 -6.07 -11.78
CA TYR A 277 33.53 -5.21 -12.94
C TYR A 277 34.42 -4.01 -12.60
N LEU A 278 35.20 -3.54 -13.57
CA LEU A 278 35.79 -2.21 -13.46
C LEU A 278 34.64 -1.19 -13.40
N ALA A 279 34.73 -0.21 -12.53
CA ALA A 279 33.82 0.92 -12.56
C ALA A 279 34.12 1.81 -13.76
N VAL A 280 35.40 2.10 -13.99
CA VAL A 280 35.87 2.92 -15.10
C VAL A 280 37.09 2.26 -15.73
N ALA A 281 37.04 2.03 -17.04
CA ALA A 281 38.20 1.61 -17.81
C ALA A 281 38.75 2.80 -18.61
N LYS A 282 40.02 3.15 -18.39
CA LYS A 282 40.75 4.02 -19.31
C LYS A 282 41.24 3.18 -20.47
N LEU A 283 40.92 3.55 -21.71
CA LEU A 283 41.27 2.76 -22.88
C LEU A 283 42.64 3.15 -23.44
N VAL A 284 43.48 2.14 -23.67
CA VAL A 284 44.65 2.21 -24.57
C VAL A 284 44.21 1.68 -25.92
N VAL A 285 44.14 2.56 -26.91
CA VAL A 285 43.65 2.21 -28.26
C VAL A 285 44.83 2.13 -29.23
N ASP A 286 44.94 0.99 -29.90
CA ASP A 286 45.79 0.80 -31.08
C ASP A 286 44.91 0.86 -32.33
N TRP A 287 44.90 2.02 -32.97
CA TRP A 287 44.09 2.29 -34.16
C TRP A 287 44.57 1.52 -35.40
N ASP A 288 45.86 1.15 -35.45
CA ASP A 288 46.41 0.38 -36.58
C ASP A 288 46.00 -1.10 -36.44
N ALA A 289 46.00 -1.62 -35.22
CA ALA A 289 45.54 -2.97 -34.91
C ALA A 289 44.01 -3.10 -34.78
N GLY A 290 43.30 -1.98 -34.62
CA GLY A 290 41.86 -1.97 -34.36
C GLY A 290 41.50 -2.55 -32.99
N THR A 291 42.34 -2.35 -31.98
CA THR A 291 42.13 -2.91 -30.63
C THR A 291 42.05 -1.81 -29.57
N ALA A 292 41.24 -2.04 -28.54
CA ALA A 292 41.15 -1.17 -27.37
C ALA A 292 41.14 -2.04 -26.11
N GLY A 293 42.07 -1.80 -25.19
CA GLY A 293 42.16 -2.52 -23.92
C GLY A 293 42.22 -1.56 -22.74
N ALA A 294 41.92 -2.05 -21.54
CA ALA A 294 42.06 -1.27 -20.33
C ALA A 294 43.55 -0.94 -20.05
N ASP A 295 43.84 0.30 -19.68
CA ASP A 295 45.13 0.76 -19.17
C ASP A 295 45.37 0.12 -17.79
N PRO A 296 46.29 -0.85 -17.66
CA PRO A 296 46.49 -1.58 -16.41
C PRO A 296 47.10 -0.69 -15.30
N THR A 297 47.50 0.54 -15.64
CA THR A 297 48.07 1.51 -14.69
C THR A 297 47.05 2.53 -14.18
N PHE A 298 45.83 2.52 -14.73
CA PHE A 298 44.79 3.46 -14.34
C PHE A 298 44.16 3.09 -13.00
N ASP A 299 44.11 4.07 -12.08
CA ASP A 299 43.46 3.91 -10.78
C ASP A 299 42.06 4.56 -10.76
N GLN A 300 41.04 3.72 -10.85
CA GLN A 300 39.64 4.14 -10.79
C GLN A 300 39.17 4.60 -9.40
N SER A 301 39.99 4.49 -8.34
CA SER A 301 39.58 4.86 -6.97
C SER A 301 39.18 6.34 -6.82
N SER A 302 39.71 7.20 -7.71
CA SER A 302 39.38 8.63 -7.78
C SER A 302 38.06 8.92 -8.51
N CYS A 303 37.48 7.94 -9.21
CA CYS A 303 36.29 8.12 -10.03
C CYS A 303 34.99 8.13 -9.22
N GLY A 304 35.02 7.64 -7.98
CA GLY A 304 33.83 7.52 -7.15
C GLY A 304 33.91 6.41 -6.10
N THR A 305 32.77 5.82 -5.73
CA THR A 305 32.68 4.86 -4.63
C THR A 305 31.73 3.71 -4.93
N ALA A 306 32.16 2.50 -4.58
CA ALA A 306 31.33 1.29 -4.63
C ALA A 306 30.45 1.19 -3.37
N VAL A 307 29.19 0.77 -3.51
CA VAL A 307 28.25 0.60 -2.39
C VAL A 307 27.40 -0.67 -2.53
N SER A 308 27.03 -1.26 -1.39
CA SER A 308 26.07 -2.39 -1.33
C SER A 308 24.63 -1.95 -1.08
N ASN A 309 24.44 -0.75 -0.51
CA ASN A 309 23.13 -0.23 -0.15
C ASN A 309 22.92 1.20 -0.66
N PHE A 310 22.20 1.30 -1.78
CA PHE A 310 21.88 2.57 -2.41
C PHE A 310 20.87 3.42 -1.62
N THR A 311 20.09 2.83 -0.72
CA THR A 311 19.13 3.57 0.14
C THR A 311 19.77 4.24 1.37
N SER A 312 21.08 4.10 1.54
CA SER A 312 21.77 4.67 2.70
C SER A 312 21.78 6.21 2.67
N ALA A 313 21.71 6.82 3.85
CA ALA A 313 21.76 8.27 3.99
C ALA A 313 23.08 8.88 3.45
N ASP A 314 24.18 8.13 3.53
CA ASP A 314 25.49 8.56 3.05
C ASP A 314 25.53 8.68 1.52
N VAL A 315 24.88 7.77 0.79
CA VAL A 315 24.75 7.84 -0.68
C VAL A 315 23.99 9.12 -1.08
N LEU A 316 22.84 9.37 -0.45
CA LEU A 316 22.07 10.59 -0.71
C LEU A 316 22.86 11.85 -0.37
N ALA A 317 23.52 11.89 0.79
CA ALA A 317 24.31 13.05 1.22
C ALA A 317 25.49 13.35 0.28
N GLY A 318 26.16 12.30 -0.24
CA GLY A 318 27.22 12.44 -1.23
C GLY A 318 26.72 13.06 -2.55
N LEU A 319 25.61 12.52 -3.08
CA LEU A 319 24.98 13.04 -4.29
C LEU A 319 24.52 14.50 -4.13
N GLN A 320 23.94 14.86 -2.98
CA GLN A 320 23.52 16.23 -2.66
C GLN A 320 24.71 17.19 -2.52
N THR A 321 25.84 16.72 -1.97
CA THR A 321 27.05 17.53 -1.80
C THR A 321 27.67 17.89 -3.15
N ASN A 322 27.62 16.97 -4.11
CA ASN A 322 28.25 17.10 -5.42
C ASN A 322 27.30 17.56 -6.53
N ALA A 323 26.03 17.83 -6.18
CA ALA A 323 24.97 18.18 -7.12
C ALA A 323 25.33 19.40 -7.97
N GLY A 324 25.07 19.28 -9.28
CA GLY A 324 25.16 20.42 -10.20
C GLY A 324 24.12 21.52 -9.87
N ALA A 325 24.38 22.74 -10.34
CA ALA A 325 23.48 23.87 -10.11
C ALA A 325 22.06 23.57 -10.62
N GLY A 326 21.04 23.72 -9.78
CA GLY A 326 19.64 23.44 -10.14
C GLY A 326 19.26 21.96 -10.12
N VAL A 327 20.14 21.05 -9.67
CA VAL A 327 19.82 19.65 -9.40
C VAL A 327 19.54 19.48 -7.91
N GLU A 328 18.46 18.79 -7.58
CA GLU A 328 18.11 18.43 -6.21
C GLU A 328 17.84 16.93 -6.11
N TRP A 329 18.76 16.23 -5.45
CA TRP A 329 18.63 14.81 -5.12
C TRP A 329 17.80 14.63 -3.85
N VAL A 330 16.89 13.65 -3.88
CA VAL A 330 16.02 13.24 -2.77
C VAL A 330 16.07 11.73 -2.59
N ALA A 331 15.59 11.24 -1.45
CA ALA A 331 15.43 9.80 -1.26
C ALA A 331 14.37 9.26 -2.23
N GLY A 332 14.72 8.21 -2.97
CA GLY A 332 13.81 7.52 -3.88
C GLY A 332 13.54 6.06 -3.49
N ILE A 333 12.74 5.40 -4.32
CA ILE A 333 12.36 3.99 -4.18
C ILE A 333 13.57 3.15 -4.61
N GLY A 334 14.35 2.67 -3.63
CA GLY A 334 15.52 1.79 -3.85
C GLY A 334 16.86 2.52 -4.04
N HIS A 335 16.86 3.75 -4.55
CA HIS A 335 18.03 4.63 -4.63
C HIS A 335 17.60 6.12 -4.66
N PRO A 336 18.52 7.08 -4.44
CA PRO A 336 18.22 8.50 -4.63
C PRO A 336 17.78 8.81 -6.07
N THR A 337 16.85 9.75 -6.19
CA THR A 337 16.38 10.30 -7.47
C THR A 337 16.24 11.82 -7.36
N PHE A 338 15.62 12.48 -8.32
CA PHE A 338 15.44 13.93 -8.34
C PHE A 338 14.08 14.34 -7.79
N VAL A 339 13.99 15.54 -7.22
CA VAL A 339 12.74 16.09 -6.66
C VAL A 339 11.57 16.13 -7.65
N TRP A 340 11.87 16.22 -8.95
CA TRP A 340 10.86 16.23 -10.02
C TRP A 340 10.37 14.83 -10.41
N ASP A 341 11.05 13.76 -9.98
CA ASP A 341 10.75 12.39 -10.36
C ASP A 341 9.76 11.74 -9.40
N ASP A 342 8.53 12.22 -9.43
CA ASP A 342 7.45 11.74 -8.55
C ASP A 342 7.16 10.23 -8.70
N ASN A 343 7.54 9.59 -9.80
CA ASN A 343 7.33 8.16 -10.01
C ASN A 343 8.31 7.30 -9.20
N ASN A 344 9.50 7.82 -8.90
CA ASN A 344 10.53 7.12 -8.13
C ASN A 344 10.69 7.67 -6.70
N ILE A 345 9.80 8.54 -6.23
CA ILE A 345 9.74 8.99 -4.83
C ILE A 345 8.64 8.20 -4.11
N PRO A 346 8.86 7.68 -2.89
CA PRO A 346 7.80 7.02 -2.13
C PRO A 346 6.65 7.97 -1.78
N ALA A 347 5.41 7.48 -1.79
CA ALA A 347 4.25 8.27 -1.34
C ALA A 347 4.29 8.57 0.17
N ASP A 348 3.56 9.60 0.60
CA ASP A 348 3.35 9.93 2.00
C ASP A 348 2.18 9.14 2.60
N TYR A 349 2.47 8.24 3.53
CA TYR A 349 1.48 7.42 4.22
C TYR A 349 1.08 7.95 5.60
N THR A 350 1.48 9.16 5.98
CA THR A 350 1.21 9.72 7.30
C THR A 350 -0.29 9.69 7.67
N ALA A 351 -1.16 9.98 6.69
CA ALA A 351 -2.61 9.93 6.90
C ALA A 351 -3.13 8.49 7.08
N VAL A 352 -2.61 7.54 6.30
CA VAL A 352 -2.92 6.11 6.42
C VAL A 352 -2.48 5.60 7.80
N ASP A 353 -1.26 5.91 8.23
CA ASP A 353 -0.71 5.51 9.51
C ASP A 353 -1.55 6.06 10.67
N ALA A 354 -1.98 7.32 10.59
CA ALA A 354 -2.86 7.91 11.57
C ALA A 354 -4.25 7.24 11.62
N ALA A 355 -4.79 6.83 10.47
CA ALA A 355 -6.07 6.12 10.40
C ALA A 355 -5.96 4.69 10.98
N ILE A 356 -4.88 3.97 10.66
CA ILE A 356 -4.57 2.66 11.25
C ILE A 356 -4.41 2.78 12.77
N ALA A 357 -3.71 3.81 13.26
CA ALA A 357 -3.54 4.05 14.69
C ALA A 357 -4.89 4.30 15.39
N ARG A 358 -5.81 5.03 14.74
CA ARG A 358 -7.18 5.22 15.27
C ARG A 358 -7.96 3.92 15.31
N ALA A 359 -7.95 3.14 14.22
CA ALA A 359 -8.61 1.84 14.17
C ALA A 359 -8.12 0.90 15.28
N THR A 360 -6.80 0.74 15.42
CA THR A 360 -6.17 -0.18 16.38
C THR A 360 -6.39 0.22 17.84
N ALA A 361 -6.74 1.47 18.13
CA ALA A 361 -7.11 1.93 19.47
C ALA A 361 -8.54 1.55 19.88
N LEU A 362 -9.39 1.11 18.95
CA LEU A 362 -10.75 0.68 19.23
C LEU A 362 -10.79 -0.75 19.77
N ASP A 363 -11.68 -0.99 20.74
CA ASP A 363 -12.00 -2.34 21.16
C ASP A 363 -12.96 -2.98 20.14
N SER A 364 -12.40 -3.80 19.24
CA SER A 364 -13.15 -4.49 18.19
C SER A 364 -14.28 -5.37 18.72
N SER A 365 -14.18 -5.85 19.96
CA SER A 365 -15.19 -6.72 20.57
C SER A 365 -16.52 -6.01 20.81
N LEU A 366 -16.53 -4.67 20.83
CA LEU A 366 -17.73 -3.85 21.03
C LEU A 366 -18.57 -3.71 19.75
N TYR A 367 -18.04 -4.01 18.58
CA TYR A 367 -18.67 -3.71 17.29
C TYR A 367 -19.10 -4.98 16.53
N THR A 368 -20.20 -4.89 15.80
CA THR A 368 -20.73 -6.00 14.98
C THR A 368 -20.00 -6.15 13.65
N ASN A 369 -19.45 -5.06 13.12
CA ASN A 369 -18.95 -4.93 11.75
C ASN A 369 -17.48 -4.51 11.66
N TYR A 370 -16.67 -4.80 12.70
CA TYR A 370 -15.26 -4.40 12.73
C TYR A 370 -14.41 -5.01 11.60
N SER A 371 -14.83 -6.16 11.04
CA SER A 371 -14.13 -6.79 9.92
C SER A 371 -13.96 -5.87 8.70
N ALA A 372 -14.87 -4.93 8.46
CA ALA A 372 -14.73 -3.97 7.36
C ALA A 372 -13.54 -3.00 7.55
N VAL A 373 -13.21 -2.67 8.81
CA VAL A 373 -12.01 -1.89 9.15
C VAL A 373 -10.77 -2.73 8.89
N GLU A 374 -10.77 -4.00 9.31
CA GLU A 374 -9.67 -4.94 9.06
C GLU A 374 -9.41 -5.13 7.56
N ASP A 375 -10.46 -5.32 6.76
CA ASP A 375 -10.37 -5.44 5.30
C ASP A 375 -9.75 -4.19 4.66
N SER A 376 -10.15 -3.00 5.12
CA SER A 376 -9.62 -1.72 4.62
C SER A 376 -8.13 -1.56 4.96
N ILE A 377 -7.71 -1.93 6.17
CA ILE A 377 -6.30 -1.91 6.58
C ILE A 377 -5.48 -2.90 5.77
N ASN A 378 -5.98 -4.11 5.56
CA ASN A 378 -5.31 -5.15 4.78
C ASN A 378 -5.16 -4.79 3.30
N SER A 379 -6.01 -3.90 2.78
CA SER A 379 -5.93 -3.40 1.40
C SER A 379 -4.86 -2.33 1.18
N VAL A 380 -4.20 -1.85 2.25
CA VAL A 380 -3.15 -0.82 2.15
C VAL A 380 -1.94 -1.37 1.39
N ASP A 381 -1.74 -0.87 0.18
CA ASP A 381 -0.53 -1.09 -0.61
C ASP A 381 0.52 -0.04 -0.24
N ARG A 382 1.70 -0.49 0.20
CA ARG A 382 2.82 0.38 0.61
C ARG A 382 3.84 0.65 -0.50
N ALA A 383 3.61 0.11 -1.69
CA ALA A 383 4.53 0.25 -2.83
C ALA A 383 4.26 1.50 -3.69
N LYS A 384 3.24 2.31 -3.36
CA LYS A 384 2.88 3.50 -4.16
C LYS A 384 3.96 4.57 -4.12
N SER A 385 4.16 5.19 -5.28
CA SER A 385 5.00 6.37 -5.43
C SER A 385 4.21 7.67 -5.20
N LYS A 386 4.92 8.79 -5.08
CA LYS A 386 4.35 10.13 -4.92
C LYS A 386 3.44 10.52 -6.08
N ALA A 387 3.72 10.03 -7.29
CA ALA A 387 2.82 10.18 -8.44
C ALA A 387 1.43 9.54 -8.22
N GLN A 388 1.33 8.58 -7.29
CA GLN A 388 0.10 7.86 -6.94
C GLN A 388 -0.47 8.30 -5.58
N GLN A 389 -0.10 9.49 -5.08
CA GLN A 389 -0.53 9.97 -3.76
C GLN A 389 -2.05 9.98 -3.59
N THR A 390 -2.82 10.27 -4.64
CA THR A 390 -4.30 10.22 -4.59
C THR A 390 -4.83 8.82 -4.25
N GLU A 391 -4.16 7.74 -4.69
CA GLU A 391 -4.52 6.38 -4.30
C GLU A 391 -4.24 6.14 -2.80
N VAL A 392 -3.14 6.68 -2.29
CA VAL A 392 -2.77 6.60 -0.85
C VAL A 392 -3.74 7.38 0.02
N ASP A 393 -4.12 8.57 -0.40
CA ASP A 393 -5.13 9.38 0.28
C ASP A 393 -6.49 8.66 0.30
N ALA A 394 -6.84 7.97 -0.79
CA ALA A 394 -8.05 7.15 -0.86
C ALA A 394 -8.00 5.95 0.10
N MET A 395 -6.84 5.31 0.27
CA MET A 395 -6.66 4.23 1.27
C MET A 395 -6.87 4.75 2.70
N ALA A 396 -6.31 5.92 3.04
CA ALA A 396 -6.55 6.55 4.34
C ALA A 396 -8.04 6.84 4.55
N LYS A 397 -8.69 7.42 3.53
CA LYS A 397 -10.11 7.72 3.56
C LYS A 397 -10.97 6.47 3.73
N ALA A 398 -10.66 5.36 3.06
CA ALA A 398 -11.39 4.11 3.18
C ALA A 398 -11.38 3.58 4.62
N ILE A 399 -10.23 3.65 5.30
CA ILE A 399 -10.11 3.26 6.72
C ILE A 399 -10.97 4.17 7.60
N GLU A 400 -10.91 5.49 7.40
CA GLU A 400 -11.74 6.44 8.16
C GLU A 400 -13.24 6.23 7.96
N ASP A 401 -13.67 6.02 6.71
CA ASP A 401 -15.07 5.78 6.39
C ASP A 401 -15.55 4.45 7.02
N ALA A 402 -14.70 3.41 7.05
CA ALA A 402 -15.01 2.15 7.73
C ALA A 402 -15.11 2.31 9.26
N ILE A 403 -14.22 3.10 9.87
CA ILE A 403 -14.29 3.44 11.31
C ILE A 403 -15.59 4.20 11.60
N ALA A 404 -15.93 5.21 10.79
CA ALA A 404 -17.13 6.02 10.98
C ALA A 404 -18.43 5.21 10.82
N ALA A 405 -18.39 4.11 10.06
CA ALA A 405 -19.52 3.21 9.86
C ALA A 405 -19.67 2.11 10.93
N LEU A 406 -18.82 2.10 11.96
CA LEU A 406 -18.89 1.09 13.02
C LEU A 406 -20.20 1.16 13.81
N GLN A 407 -20.73 -0.02 14.11
CA GLN A 407 -21.98 -0.19 14.85
C GLN A 407 -21.73 -1.01 16.11
N TYR A 408 -22.09 -0.46 17.26
CA TYR A 408 -22.01 -1.19 18.52
C TYR A 408 -22.90 -2.43 18.50
N LYS A 409 -22.47 -3.48 19.21
CA LYS A 409 -23.30 -4.62 19.54
C LYS A 409 -24.43 -4.20 20.49
N ASP A 410 -25.54 -4.89 20.41
CA ASP A 410 -26.65 -4.73 21.36
C ASP A 410 -26.21 -5.11 22.79
N ALA A 411 -26.83 -4.49 23.79
CA ALA A 411 -26.65 -4.92 25.18
C ALA A 411 -27.28 -6.31 25.41
N ASP A 412 -26.77 -7.05 26.40
CA ASP A 412 -27.33 -8.33 26.83
C ASP A 412 -28.52 -8.10 27.78
N TYR A 413 -29.72 -8.38 27.28
CA TYR A 413 -30.98 -8.28 28.04
C TYR A 413 -31.39 -9.58 28.75
N THR A 414 -30.58 -10.63 28.71
CA THR A 414 -30.94 -11.96 29.26
C THR A 414 -31.41 -11.88 30.73
N LYS A 415 -30.77 -11.04 31.55
CA LYS A 415 -31.18 -10.84 32.95
C LYS A 415 -32.50 -10.09 33.08
N VAL A 416 -32.74 -9.08 32.24
CA VAL A 416 -34.00 -8.34 32.20
C VAL A 416 -35.14 -9.28 31.82
N ASP A 417 -34.93 -10.08 30.77
CA ASP A 417 -35.91 -11.08 30.32
C ASP A 417 -36.23 -12.11 31.40
N ALA A 418 -35.21 -12.60 32.12
CA ALA A 418 -35.40 -13.51 33.25
C ALA A 418 -36.20 -12.86 34.39
N ALA A 419 -35.93 -11.59 34.73
CA ALA A 419 -36.65 -10.87 35.78
C ALA A 419 -38.11 -10.61 35.39
N ILE A 420 -38.38 -10.21 34.14
CA ILE A 420 -39.74 -10.05 33.60
C ILE A 420 -40.49 -11.38 33.64
N ALA A 421 -39.84 -12.49 33.25
CA ALA A 421 -40.46 -13.81 33.30
C ALA A 421 -40.85 -14.21 34.73
N LYS A 422 -40.00 -13.92 35.73
CA LYS A 422 -40.34 -14.12 37.15
C LYS A 422 -41.53 -13.26 37.57
N ALA A 423 -41.55 -11.97 37.23
CA ALA A 423 -42.66 -11.08 37.52
C ALA A 423 -43.98 -11.62 36.96
N ASN A 424 -43.98 -12.07 35.70
CA ASN A 424 -45.15 -12.61 35.01
C ASN A 424 -45.64 -13.95 35.56
N ALA A 425 -44.77 -14.73 36.22
CA ALA A 425 -45.14 -15.99 36.85
C ALA A 425 -45.90 -15.80 38.18
N LEU A 426 -45.88 -14.60 38.77
CA LEU A 426 -46.55 -14.30 40.03
C LEU A 426 -48.06 -14.12 39.80
N ASN A 427 -48.88 -14.69 40.68
CA ASN A 427 -50.30 -14.37 40.71
C ASN A 427 -50.52 -13.06 41.48
N LYS A 428 -50.69 -11.96 40.74
CA LYS A 428 -50.90 -10.61 41.29
C LYS A 428 -52.05 -10.51 42.31
N ASP A 429 -53.09 -11.33 42.18
CA ASP A 429 -54.24 -11.29 43.08
C ASP A 429 -53.90 -11.75 44.50
N ASN A 430 -52.81 -12.49 44.67
CA ASN A 430 -52.34 -12.95 45.98
C ASN A 430 -51.60 -11.86 46.77
N TYR A 431 -51.22 -10.73 46.16
CA TYR A 431 -50.39 -9.69 46.79
C TYR A 431 -51.20 -8.44 47.14
N LYS A 432 -50.81 -7.75 48.22
CA LYS A 432 -51.48 -6.53 48.71
C LYS A 432 -51.34 -5.37 47.73
N ASP A 433 -50.18 -5.22 47.11
CA ASP A 433 -49.85 -4.22 46.11
C ASP A 433 -48.85 -4.83 45.11
N PHE A 434 -49.10 -4.67 43.81
CA PHE A 434 -48.26 -5.16 42.72
C PHE A 434 -47.80 -4.02 41.80
N THR A 435 -48.20 -2.78 42.07
CA THR A 435 -47.99 -1.62 41.20
C THR A 435 -46.50 -1.30 40.97
N GLY A 436 -45.65 -1.53 41.99
CA GLY A 436 -44.20 -1.33 41.88
C GLY A 436 -43.54 -2.27 40.86
N VAL A 437 -44.00 -3.52 40.76
CA VAL A 437 -43.48 -4.48 39.78
C VAL A 437 -43.93 -4.10 38.37
N GLU A 438 -45.20 -3.73 38.20
CA GLU A 438 -45.73 -3.25 36.90
C GLU A 438 -44.98 -2.00 36.43
N ALA A 439 -44.71 -1.05 37.33
CA ALA A 439 -43.94 0.15 37.02
C ALA A 439 -42.50 -0.18 36.58
N ALA A 440 -41.81 -1.09 37.29
CA ALA A 440 -40.45 -1.50 36.96
C ALA A 440 -40.37 -2.22 35.61
N VAL A 441 -41.34 -3.11 35.30
CA VAL A 441 -41.41 -3.81 34.01
C VAL A 441 -41.69 -2.83 32.87
N ASN A 442 -42.63 -1.89 33.05
CA ASN A 442 -42.96 -0.89 32.03
C ASN A 442 -41.83 0.13 31.79
N ALA A 443 -40.92 0.31 32.74
CA ALA A 443 -39.77 1.20 32.62
C ALA A 443 -38.62 0.60 31.79
N VAL A 444 -38.71 -0.66 31.34
CA VAL A 444 -37.66 -1.30 30.54
C VAL A 444 -37.58 -0.68 29.14
N VAL A 445 -36.37 -0.25 28.78
CA VAL A 445 -36.02 0.35 27.49
C VAL A 445 -35.12 -0.63 26.71
N ARG A 446 -35.37 -0.87 25.41
CA ARG A 446 -34.83 -2.02 24.64
C ARG A 446 -33.86 -1.67 23.49
N ASP A 447 -33.42 -0.44 23.38
CA ASP A 447 -32.54 0.08 22.32
C ASP A 447 -31.13 0.41 22.82
N LYS A 448 -30.72 -0.19 23.94
CA LYS A 448 -29.40 0.01 24.53
C LYS A 448 -28.35 -0.87 23.88
N ASN A 449 -27.18 -0.29 23.65
CA ASN A 449 -26.02 -1.03 23.13
C ASN A 449 -25.07 -1.46 24.27
N ILE A 450 -24.06 -2.26 23.94
CA ILE A 450 -23.11 -2.84 24.90
C ILE A 450 -22.42 -1.81 25.81
N THR A 451 -22.28 -0.55 25.39
CA THR A 451 -21.69 0.51 26.23
C THR A 451 -22.60 0.94 27.38
N GLU A 452 -23.89 0.62 27.30
CA GLU A 452 -24.93 0.96 28.27
C GLU A 452 -25.36 -0.27 29.10
N GLN A 453 -24.56 -1.33 29.11
CA GLN A 453 -24.89 -2.60 29.79
C GLN A 453 -25.20 -2.43 31.29
N SER A 454 -24.58 -1.47 31.96
CA SER A 454 -24.85 -1.18 33.38
C SER A 454 -26.28 -0.65 33.60
N GLU A 455 -26.84 0.10 32.66
CA GLU A 455 -28.23 0.55 32.71
C GLU A 455 -29.18 -0.64 32.50
N VAL A 456 -28.84 -1.55 31.59
CA VAL A 456 -29.59 -2.80 31.36
C VAL A 456 -29.59 -3.69 32.60
N ASP A 457 -28.43 -3.85 33.23
CA ASP A 457 -28.30 -4.58 34.49
C ASP A 457 -29.10 -3.90 35.63
N ALA A 458 -29.16 -2.56 35.66
CA ALA A 458 -29.95 -1.82 36.63
C ALA A 458 -31.46 -2.01 36.43
N MET A 459 -31.95 -2.07 35.18
CA MET A 459 -33.35 -2.39 34.88
C MET A 459 -33.75 -3.77 35.41
N ALA A 460 -32.91 -4.79 35.18
CA ALA A 460 -33.15 -6.13 35.72
C ALA A 460 -33.22 -6.11 37.26
N LYS A 461 -32.26 -5.41 37.89
CA LYS A 461 -32.21 -5.27 39.35
C LYS A 461 -33.45 -4.58 39.91
N ALA A 462 -33.96 -3.53 39.26
CA ALA A 462 -35.16 -2.82 39.71
C ALA A 462 -36.40 -3.74 39.74
N ILE A 463 -36.55 -4.64 38.76
CA ILE A 463 -37.63 -5.62 38.73
C ILE A 463 -37.47 -6.64 39.88
N GLU A 464 -36.27 -7.20 40.06
CA GLU A 464 -36.00 -8.16 41.14
C GLU A 464 -36.23 -7.54 42.53
N ASP A 465 -35.77 -6.29 42.73
CA ASP A 465 -35.96 -5.57 44.00
C ASP A 465 -37.45 -5.27 44.26
N ALA A 466 -38.23 -4.91 43.23
CA ALA A 466 -39.67 -4.72 43.34
C ALA A 466 -40.41 -6.02 43.67
N ILE A 467 -39.99 -7.15 43.11
CA ILE A 467 -40.53 -8.48 43.45
C ILE A 467 -40.20 -8.84 44.90
N ALA A 468 -38.97 -8.57 45.36
CA ALA A 468 -38.50 -8.97 46.68
C ALA A 468 -39.26 -8.31 47.85
N VAL A 469 -39.87 -7.15 47.64
CA VAL A 469 -40.63 -6.42 48.67
C VAL A 469 -42.13 -6.73 48.67
N LEU A 470 -42.62 -7.60 47.78
CA LEU A 470 -44.02 -7.96 47.70
C LEU A 470 -44.54 -8.60 48.99
N GLN A 471 -45.75 -8.21 49.39
CA GLN A 471 -46.41 -8.74 50.58
C GLN A 471 -47.68 -9.49 50.19
N TYR A 472 -47.82 -10.73 50.63
CA TYR A 472 -49.04 -11.50 50.42
C TYR A 472 -50.24 -10.86 51.15
N LYS A 473 -51.42 -10.98 50.56
CA LYS A 473 -52.69 -10.73 51.24
C LYS A 473 -52.86 -11.71 52.39
N ASP A 474 -53.55 -11.26 53.42
CA ASP A 474 -53.89 -12.11 54.56
C ASP A 474 -54.89 -13.19 54.10
N ALA A 475 -54.85 -14.39 54.71
CA ALA A 475 -55.84 -15.42 54.42
C ALA A 475 -57.24 -14.98 54.88
N ASP A 476 -58.28 -15.46 54.19
CA ASP A 476 -59.66 -15.25 54.58
C ASP A 476 -60.05 -16.18 55.73
N TYR A 477 -60.15 -15.61 56.94
CA TYR A 477 -60.57 -16.31 58.14
C TYR A 477 -62.08 -16.29 58.38
N THR A 478 -62.89 -15.71 57.48
CA THR A 478 -64.33 -15.55 57.67
C THR A 478 -65.02 -16.87 58.01
N LYS A 479 -64.63 -17.98 57.37
CA LYS A 479 -65.17 -19.33 57.67
C LYS A 479 -64.74 -19.84 59.05
N VAL A 480 -63.49 -19.61 59.45
CA VAL A 480 -62.97 -19.98 60.77
C VAL A 480 -63.72 -19.19 61.84
N ASP A 481 -63.87 -17.88 61.64
CA ASP A 481 -64.59 -16.99 62.55
C ASP A 481 -66.06 -17.40 62.71
N ALA A 482 -66.73 -17.77 61.61
CA ALA A 482 -68.09 -18.29 61.64
C ALA A 482 -68.19 -19.63 62.41
N ALA A 483 -67.25 -20.56 62.19
CA ALA A 483 -67.23 -21.85 62.89
C ALA A 483 -66.96 -21.69 64.40
N ILE A 484 -66.03 -20.80 64.79
CA ILE A 484 -65.78 -20.45 66.19
C ILE A 484 -67.03 -19.83 66.83
N ALA A 485 -67.69 -18.91 66.12
CA ALA A 485 -68.93 -18.29 66.62
C ALA A 485 -70.03 -19.33 66.87
N LYS A 486 -70.20 -20.30 65.95
CA LYS A 486 -71.12 -21.44 66.15
C LYS A 486 -70.73 -22.28 67.36
N ALA A 487 -69.45 -22.65 67.50
CA ALA A 487 -68.97 -23.41 68.67
C ALA A 487 -69.30 -22.68 69.98
N ASN A 488 -69.05 -21.38 70.04
CA ASN A 488 -69.29 -20.53 71.22
C ASN A 488 -70.77 -20.35 71.55
N ALA A 489 -71.68 -20.48 70.58
CA ALA A 489 -73.12 -20.38 70.79
C ALA A 489 -73.73 -21.64 71.44
N LEU A 490 -72.99 -22.76 71.46
CA LEU A 490 -73.44 -24.01 72.07
C LEU A 490 -73.24 -23.98 73.59
N ASN A 491 -74.24 -24.45 74.34
CA ASN A 491 -74.09 -24.66 75.78
C ASN A 491 -73.42 -26.02 76.05
N LYS A 492 -72.13 -25.99 76.42
CA LYS A 492 -71.33 -27.20 76.67
C LYS A 492 -71.93 -28.20 77.66
N ASN A 493 -72.77 -27.75 78.60
CA ASN A 493 -73.37 -28.63 79.60
C ASN A 493 -74.41 -29.59 79.01
N ASP A 494 -74.96 -29.28 77.84
CA ASP A 494 -76.00 -30.06 77.17
C ASP A 494 -75.45 -31.29 76.44
N TYR A 495 -74.12 -31.41 76.34
CA TYR A 495 -73.43 -32.45 75.57
C TYR A 495 -72.61 -33.37 76.47
N LYS A 496 -72.45 -34.64 76.07
CA LYS A 496 -71.72 -35.67 76.85
C LYS A 496 -70.24 -35.35 76.99
N ASP A 497 -69.61 -34.92 75.89
CA ASP A 497 -68.22 -34.52 75.81
C ASP A 497 -68.11 -33.35 74.82
N PHE A 498 -67.52 -32.25 75.27
CA PHE A 498 -67.32 -31.04 74.47
C PHE A 498 -65.82 -30.76 74.22
N SER A 499 -64.94 -31.62 74.74
CA SER A 499 -63.49 -31.41 74.72
C SER A 499 -62.91 -31.36 73.31
N GLY A 500 -63.49 -32.10 72.36
CA GLY A 500 -63.11 -32.07 70.94
C GLY A 500 -63.32 -30.71 70.27
N VAL A 501 -64.40 -30.00 70.60
CA VAL A 501 -64.69 -28.66 70.07
C VAL A 501 -63.76 -27.62 70.70
N GLU A 502 -63.54 -27.68 72.02
CA GLU A 502 -62.58 -26.80 72.71
C GLU A 502 -61.15 -26.99 72.17
N ALA A 503 -60.73 -28.23 71.91
CA ALA A 503 -59.44 -28.53 71.31
C ALA A 503 -59.31 -27.97 69.89
N ALA A 504 -60.34 -28.14 69.04
CA ALA A 504 -60.34 -27.63 67.67
C ALA A 504 -60.29 -26.10 67.60
N VAL A 505 -61.04 -25.39 68.46
CA VAL A 505 -61.01 -23.92 68.53
C VAL A 505 -59.64 -23.43 69.03
N LYS A 506 -59.06 -24.06 70.05
CA LYS A 506 -57.75 -23.69 70.58
C LYS A 506 -56.61 -23.94 69.59
N ALA A 507 -56.77 -24.90 68.67
CA ALA A 507 -55.79 -25.23 67.64
C ALA A 507 -55.75 -24.23 66.47
N VAL A 508 -56.64 -23.23 66.43
CA VAL A 508 -56.65 -22.21 65.36
C VAL A 508 -55.39 -21.35 65.43
N VAL A 509 -54.64 -21.32 64.32
CA VAL A 509 -53.45 -20.47 64.15
C VAL A 509 -53.81 -19.29 63.25
N ARG A 510 -53.59 -18.07 63.75
CA ARG A 510 -53.84 -16.79 63.05
C ARG A 510 -52.56 -16.26 62.39
N GLY A 511 -52.73 -15.31 61.48
CA GLY A 511 -51.62 -14.64 60.78
C GLY A 511 -51.13 -15.39 59.54
N LYS A 512 -51.89 -16.38 59.05
CA LYS A 512 -51.62 -17.03 57.77
C LYS A 512 -51.95 -16.09 56.60
N ASN A 513 -51.20 -16.22 55.52
CA ASN A 513 -51.44 -15.47 54.29
C ASN A 513 -52.20 -16.31 53.26
N ILE A 514 -52.63 -15.69 52.17
CA ILE A 514 -53.47 -16.31 51.13
C ILE A 514 -52.89 -17.60 50.52
N THR A 515 -51.56 -17.79 50.55
CA THR A 515 -50.94 -19.04 50.06
C THR A 515 -51.23 -20.25 50.96
N GLU A 516 -51.61 -20.01 52.21
CA GLU A 516 -51.96 -21.01 53.22
C GLU A 516 -53.49 -21.12 53.42
N GLN A 517 -54.29 -20.58 52.48
CA GLN A 517 -55.76 -20.55 52.59
C GLN A 517 -56.37 -21.93 52.80
N SER A 518 -55.80 -22.98 52.20
CA SER A 518 -56.28 -24.35 52.38
C SER A 518 -56.14 -24.84 53.83
N GLU A 519 -55.11 -24.39 54.55
CA GLU A 519 -54.93 -24.70 55.96
C GLU A 519 -55.94 -23.93 56.83
N VAL A 520 -56.19 -22.67 56.51
CA VAL A 520 -57.23 -21.85 57.17
C VAL A 520 -58.61 -22.48 56.97
N ASP A 521 -58.92 -22.88 55.74
CA ASP A 521 -60.16 -23.59 55.40
C ASP A 521 -60.26 -24.95 56.14
N LYS A 522 -59.14 -25.66 56.31
CA LYS A 522 -59.08 -26.91 57.08
C LYS A 522 -59.34 -26.69 58.56
N MET A 523 -58.83 -25.60 59.16
CA MET A 523 -59.13 -25.25 60.55
C MET A 523 -60.63 -25.02 60.76
N ALA A 524 -61.27 -24.28 59.86
CA ALA A 524 -62.72 -24.07 59.90
C ALA A 524 -63.47 -25.40 59.83
N LYS A 525 -63.07 -26.27 58.90
CA LYS A 525 -63.66 -27.60 58.74
C LYS A 525 -63.48 -28.47 59.99
N THR A 526 -62.30 -28.48 60.61
CA THR A 526 -62.06 -29.26 61.84
C THR A 526 -62.98 -28.82 62.98
N ILE A 527 -63.27 -27.52 63.10
CA ILE A 527 -64.24 -27.01 64.09
C ILE A 527 -65.65 -27.47 63.75
N GLU A 528 -66.09 -27.33 62.49
CA GLU A 528 -67.42 -27.76 62.05
C GLU A 528 -67.62 -29.28 62.24
N ASP A 529 -66.63 -30.10 61.88
CA ASP A 529 -66.67 -31.55 62.05
C ASP A 529 -66.72 -31.94 63.55
N ALA A 530 -65.97 -31.26 64.41
CA ALA A 530 -66.03 -31.47 65.86
C ALA A 530 -67.40 -31.08 66.46
N ILE A 531 -68.00 -29.99 65.97
CA ILE A 531 -69.37 -29.59 66.33
C ILE A 531 -70.38 -30.66 65.89
N ALA A 532 -70.24 -31.17 64.66
CA ALA A 532 -71.15 -32.17 64.11
C ALA A 532 -71.09 -33.52 64.86
N ALA A 533 -69.94 -33.84 65.47
CA ALA A 533 -69.74 -35.06 66.25
C ALA A 533 -70.31 -34.99 67.69
N LEU A 534 -70.86 -33.84 68.13
CA LEU A 534 -71.38 -33.69 69.49
C LEU A 534 -72.65 -34.51 69.75
N GLU A 535 -72.65 -35.28 70.84
CA GLU A 535 -73.82 -36.04 71.31
C GLU A 535 -74.51 -35.36 72.51
N LYS A 536 -75.81 -35.06 72.39
CA LYS A 536 -76.60 -34.48 73.49
C LYS A 536 -76.78 -35.45 74.67
N LYS A 537 -76.79 -34.92 75.89
CA LYS A 537 -77.24 -35.65 77.08
C LYS A 537 -78.74 -35.91 76.97
N ILE A 538 -79.16 -37.16 77.16
CA ILE A 538 -80.58 -37.52 77.09
C ILE A 538 -81.25 -37.04 78.39
N CYS A 539 -82.26 -36.19 78.26
CA CYS A 539 -83.11 -35.80 79.39
C CYS A 539 -84.06 -36.98 79.69
N GLN A 540 -83.79 -37.73 80.76
CA GLN A 540 -84.73 -38.75 81.23
C GLN A 540 -85.94 -38.06 81.84
N TYR A 541 -87.00 -37.87 81.05
CA TYR A 541 -88.33 -37.68 81.62
C TYR A 541 -88.80 -39.00 82.20
N GLN A 542 -88.81 -39.09 83.54
CA GLN A 542 -89.66 -40.02 84.26
C GLN A 542 -91.13 -39.69 83.94
N THR A 543 -91.82 -40.59 83.26
CA THR A 543 -93.29 -40.66 83.33
C THR A 543 -93.68 -42.02 83.87
N GLY A 544 -94.28 -41.99 85.06
CA GLY A 544 -94.64 -43.15 85.85
C GLY A 544 -95.90 -43.89 85.40
N ASN A 545 -96.05 -45.07 85.99
CA ASN A 545 -97.20 -45.98 86.02
C ASN A 545 -98.59 -45.34 85.85
N ILE A 546 -99.43 -45.95 85.01
CA ILE A 546 -100.85 -46.24 85.33
C ILE A 546 -101.22 -47.62 84.75
N ARG A 547 -102.06 -48.33 85.53
CA ARG A 547 -102.55 -49.71 85.47
C ARG A 547 -103.20 -50.17 84.17
#